data_AF-A0AAE9ZRG3-F1
#
_entry.id   AF-A0AAE9ZRG3-F1
#
_cell.length_a   1.000
_cell.length_b   1.000
_cell.length_c   1.000
_cell.angle_alpha   90.00
_cell.angle_beta   90.00
_cell.angle_gamma   90.00
#
_symmetry.space_group_name_H-M   'P 1'
#
loop_
_entity.id
_entity.type
_entity.pdbx_description
1 polymer ?
#
loop_
_entity_poly.entity_id
_entity_poly.type
_entity_poly.pdbx_seq_one_letter_code
_entity_poly.pdbx_strand_id
1 'polypeptide(L)'
;MSLSTLFNRLATIATFAIVPAAFAQIAVTDISYGPRQNDPNSTQGGITFRNELYDVNTIDAGGESYRFDGPVADSVHIRRNTTAGNPDNTTLFYQVQQSRWSGTSAYGTAPTTLEEVFTDGNLFTGVRDPFANTGSSSNSQNSNIERIDFYFGDYVVQEGAGIVFFDLENVGNQGDAFKIAAFDSWDASTYTPDSYANTGLNIAPDSFGTGLNSPTDNSSLDFGRATYTNSDNLSGSASNFTVFGSDLELVGIMIRFTDLGLEVGSTIQGFSIMASDVNAATSVDLVDWTDNTVYRTDTDRNTHGNVDFMGFGAQLANPVPEPSSYGAIFVGLLSGFYLTRRRRHHRAAAIA
;
A
#
# COMPACT_ATOMS: atom_id res chain seq x y z
N MET A 1 69.11 -0.60 13.91
CA MET A 1 67.65 -0.67 14.09
C MET A 1 67.10 -1.44 12.91
N SER A 2 66.66 -2.68 13.12
CA SER A 2 66.29 -3.60 12.04
C SER A 2 64.85 -3.35 11.58
N LEU A 3 64.62 -3.56 10.28
CA LEU A 3 63.36 -3.43 9.52
C LEU A 3 62.20 -4.36 9.99
N SER A 4 62.29 -4.94 11.19
CA SER A 4 61.42 -6.03 11.64
C SER A 4 60.20 -5.60 12.48
N THR A 5 60.03 -4.31 12.77
CA THR A 5 58.95 -3.82 13.63
C THR A 5 57.77 -3.16 12.91
N LEU A 6 57.74 -3.13 11.57
CA LEU A 6 56.70 -2.40 10.82
C LEU A 6 55.54 -3.26 10.29
N PHE A 7 55.56 -4.59 10.46
CA PHE A 7 54.59 -5.50 9.79
C PHE A 7 53.50 -6.11 10.68
N ASN A 8 53.34 -5.67 11.93
CA ASN A 8 52.41 -6.29 12.88
C ASN A 8 51.12 -5.49 13.17
N ARG A 9 50.71 -4.58 12.28
CA ARG A 9 49.43 -3.89 12.42
C ARG A 9 48.77 -3.70 11.07
N LEU A 10 48.07 -4.73 10.57
CA LEU A 10 46.88 -4.57 9.73
C LEU A 10 46.37 -5.98 9.37
N ALA A 11 45.44 -6.52 10.16
CA ALA A 11 44.50 -7.56 9.73
C ALA A 11 43.44 -7.76 10.82
N THR A 12 42.70 -6.70 11.16
CA THR A 12 41.38 -6.90 11.74
C THR A 12 40.43 -7.04 10.57
N ILE A 13 40.28 -8.27 10.08
CA ILE A 13 39.19 -8.62 9.17
C ILE A 13 37.94 -8.60 10.05
N ALA A 14 37.16 -7.52 9.96
CA ALA A 14 35.83 -7.47 10.52
C ALA A 14 34.96 -8.43 9.69
N THR A 15 34.77 -9.65 10.19
CA THR A 15 33.73 -10.55 9.71
C THR A 15 32.40 -9.93 10.12
N PHE A 16 31.81 -9.11 9.25
CA PHE A 16 30.40 -8.77 9.38
C PHE A 16 29.62 -10.06 9.20
N ALA A 17 29.09 -10.58 10.31
CA ALA A 17 28.00 -11.54 10.23
C ALA A 17 26.86 -10.81 9.53
N ILE A 18 26.59 -11.15 8.27
CA ILE A 18 25.33 -10.84 7.62
C ILE A 18 24.32 -11.71 8.34
N VAL A 19 23.75 -11.18 9.43
CA VAL A 19 22.48 -11.69 9.93
C VAL A 19 21.50 -11.42 8.79
N PRO A 20 20.83 -12.43 8.21
CA PRO A 20 19.75 -12.15 7.29
C PRO A 20 18.78 -11.23 8.03
N ALA A 21 18.63 -10.00 7.55
CA ALA A 21 17.62 -9.11 8.07
C ALA A 21 16.30 -9.87 7.97
N ALA A 22 15.64 -10.09 9.10
CA ALA A 22 14.28 -10.60 9.07
C ALA A 22 13.50 -9.69 8.12
N PHE A 23 12.82 -10.29 7.14
CA PHE A 23 11.90 -9.60 6.24
C PHE A 23 10.91 -8.83 7.10
N ALA A 24 11.11 -7.52 7.19
CA ALA A 24 10.37 -6.66 8.08
C ALA A 24 9.36 -5.93 7.22
N GLN A 25 8.09 -6.25 7.45
CA GLN A 25 6.96 -5.41 7.07
C GLN A 25 7.22 -4.01 7.65
N ILE A 26 7.11 -2.98 6.82
CA ILE A 26 7.58 -1.63 7.18
C ILE A 26 6.39 -0.72 7.38
N ALA A 27 6.20 -0.24 8.61
CA ALA A 27 5.23 0.81 8.90
C ALA A 27 5.51 2.07 8.06
N VAL A 28 4.46 2.62 7.45
CA VAL A 28 4.49 3.98 6.89
C VAL A 28 4.43 4.96 8.04
N THR A 29 5.30 5.97 8.03
CA THR A 29 5.42 6.97 9.10
C THR A 29 5.05 8.38 8.66
N ASP A 30 5.05 8.65 7.35
CA ASP A 30 4.59 9.93 6.80
C ASP A 30 4.09 9.77 5.36
N ILE A 31 3.25 10.72 4.93
CA ILE A 31 2.72 10.80 3.57
C ILE A 31 2.88 12.23 3.07
N SER A 32 3.50 12.38 1.90
CA SER A 32 3.58 13.64 1.18
C SER A 32 2.58 13.67 0.04
N TYR A 33 1.81 14.74 -0.01
CA TYR A 33 0.76 14.94 -1.00
C TYR A 33 1.17 15.90 -2.11
N GLY A 34 0.63 15.68 -3.30
CA GLY A 34 0.70 16.58 -4.43
C GLY A 34 -0.11 17.87 -4.23
N PRO A 35 -0.03 18.80 -5.18
CA PRO A 35 -0.91 19.96 -5.18
C PRO A 35 -2.36 19.50 -5.31
N ARG A 36 -3.26 20.21 -4.62
CA ARG A 36 -4.71 19.99 -4.76
C ARG A 36 -5.14 20.12 -6.21
N GLN A 37 -5.78 19.08 -6.73
CA GLN A 37 -6.52 19.11 -7.98
C GLN A 37 -8.00 19.36 -7.68
N ASN A 38 -8.68 20.15 -8.53
CA ASN A 38 -10.06 20.55 -8.26
C ASN A 38 -10.86 20.71 -9.56
N ASP A 39 -11.72 19.74 -9.82
CA ASP A 39 -12.64 19.74 -10.95
C ASP A 39 -14.07 20.10 -10.52
N PRO A 40 -14.98 20.37 -11.47
CA PRO A 40 -16.38 20.62 -11.14
C PRO A 40 -17.01 19.42 -10.44
N ASN A 41 -17.79 19.65 -9.37
CA ASN A 41 -18.49 18.58 -8.65
C ASN A 41 -19.32 17.69 -9.59
N SER A 42 -19.40 16.40 -9.25
CA SER A 42 -20.26 15.42 -9.91
C SER A 42 -21.25 14.82 -8.91
N THR A 43 -22.22 14.06 -9.40
CA THR A 43 -23.17 13.35 -8.53
C THR A 43 -23.41 11.96 -9.09
N GLN A 44 -23.20 10.95 -8.25
CA GLN A 44 -23.43 9.55 -8.58
C GLN A 44 -23.92 8.82 -7.34
N GLY A 45 -24.82 7.86 -7.51
CA GLY A 45 -25.30 7.05 -6.40
C GLY A 45 -26.04 7.82 -5.29
N GLY A 46 -26.47 9.06 -5.55
CA GLY A 46 -27.04 9.95 -4.52
C GLY A 46 -26.00 10.68 -3.68
N ILE A 47 -24.72 10.58 -4.03
CA ILE A 47 -23.59 11.27 -3.40
C ILE A 47 -23.08 12.37 -4.34
N THR A 48 -22.90 13.57 -3.80
CA THR A 48 -22.20 14.69 -4.47
C THR A 48 -20.70 14.54 -4.23
N PHE A 49 -19.94 14.32 -5.30
CA PHE A 49 -18.49 14.26 -5.23
C PHE A 49 -17.89 15.61 -5.54
N ARG A 50 -16.94 16.06 -4.74
CA ARG A 50 -16.28 17.35 -4.91
C ARG A 50 -15.25 17.36 -6.03
N ASN A 51 -14.85 16.20 -6.54
CA ASN A 51 -13.76 16.04 -7.51
C ASN A 51 -12.51 16.82 -7.08
N GLU A 52 -12.24 16.73 -5.78
CA GLU A 52 -11.08 17.30 -5.10
C GLU A 52 -10.14 16.14 -4.80
N LEU A 53 -8.94 16.16 -5.37
CA LEU A 53 -7.95 15.09 -5.29
C LEU A 53 -6.60 15.64 -4.84
N TYR A 54 -5.85 14.79 -4.15
CA TYR A 54 -4.45 14.99 -3.83
C TYR A 54 -3.72 13.70 -4.17
N ASP A 55 -2.80 13.78 -5.12
CA ASP A 55 -1.98 12.63 -5.46
C ASP A 55 -1.08 12.28 -4.27
N VAL A 56 -0.89 11.00 -3.98
CA VAL A 56 0.13 10.57 -3.05
C VAL A 56 1.47 10.64 -3.77
N ASN A 57 2.33 11.60 -3.42
CA ASN A 57 3.63 11.76 -4.07
C ASN A 57 4.64 10.75 -3.53
N THR A 58 4.79 10.77 -2.21
CA THR A 58 5.77 9.92 -1.50
C THR A 58 5.23 9.46 -0.17
N ILE A 59 5.79 8.36 0.33
CA ILE A 59 5.69 7.95 1.73
C ILE A 59 7.09 7.89 2.34
N ASP A 60 7.15 8.01 3.66
CA ASP A 60 8.34 7.61 4.43
C ASP A 60 8.05 6.29 5.14
N ALA A 61 8.95 5.32 4.99
CA ALA A 61 8.85 4.01 5.62
C ALA A 61 10.26 3.47 5.91
N GLY A 62 10.48 2.95 7.12
CA GLY A 62 11.76 2.30 7.46
C GLY A 62 12.99 3.21 7.43
N GLY A 63 12.78 4.53 7.49
CA GLY A 63 13.84 5.54 7.37
C GLY A 63 14.20 5.93 5.94
N GLU A 64 13.50 5.40 4.94
CA GLU A 64 13.65 5.77 3.53
C GLU A 64 12.37 6.44 3.01
N SER A 65 12.51 7.24 1.96
CA SER A 65 11.36 7.79 1.22
C SER A 65 11.10 6.96 -0.03
N TYR A 66 9.84 6.71 -0.34
CA TYR A 66 9.41 6.00 -1.55
C TYR A 66 8.49 6.87 -2.39
N ARG A 67 8.67 6.84 -3.71
CA ARG A 67 7.84 7.56 -4.68
C ARG A 67 6.96 6.59 -5.46
N PHE A 68 5.75 7.03 -5.77
CA PHE A 68 4.81 6.30 -6.62
C PHE A 68 5.03 6.66 -8.09
N ASP A 69 6.16 6.20 -8.64
CA ASP A 69 6.52 6.33 -10.07
C ASP A 69 6.67 4.97 -10.77
N GLY A 70 6.38 3.88 -10.06
CA GLY A 70 6.24 2.57 -10.64
C GLY A 70 4.95 2.44 -11.47
N PRO A 71 4.78 1.31 -12.18
CA PRO A 71 3.56 1.05 -12.92
C PRO A 71 2.35 1.01 -11.98
N VAL A 72 1.23 1.50 -12.49
CA VAL A 72 -0.11 1.24 -11.96
C VAL A 72 -0.57 -0.09 -12.53
N ALA A 73 -1.35 -0.86 -11.78
CA ALA A 73 -1.96 -2.09 -12.27
C ALA A 73 -2.77 -1.80 -13.54
N ASP A 74 -2.54 -2.59 -14.58
CA ASP A 74 -3.31 -2.57 -15.82
C ASP A 74 -4.77 -2.94 -15.57
N SER A 75 -5.00 -3.80 -14.57
CA SER A 75 -6.34 -4.14 -14.10
C SER A 75 -6.36 -4.61 -12.65
N VAL A 76 -7.51 -4.42 -12.00
CA VAL A 76 -7.80 -4.98 -10.67
C VAL A 76 -9.01 -5.90 -10.75
N HIS A 77 -8.82 -7.19 -10.52
CA HIS A 77 -9.88 -8.19 -10.57
C HIS A 77 -10.38 -8.52 -9.16
N ILE A 78 -11.70 -8.49 -8.99
CA ILE A 78 -12.37 -8.76 -7.72
C ILE A 78 -13.01 -10.13 -7.78
N ARG A 79 -12.52 -11.07 -6.97
CA ARG A 79 -13.11 -12.40 -6.86
C ARG A 79 -14.05 -12.45 -5.67
N ARG A 80 -15.29 -12.90 -5.92
CA ARG A 80 -16.36 -12.95 -4.93
C ARG A 80 -16.85 -14.37 -4.65
N ASN A 81 -17.34 -14.56 -3.43
CA ASN A 81 -18.06 -15.75 -3.05
C ASN A 81 -19.52 -15.66 -3.50
N THR A 82 -19.83 -16.22 -4.66
CA THR A 82 -21.19 -16.19 -5.24
C THR A 82 -22.08 -17.35 -4.77
N THR A 83 -21.66 -18.10 -3.75
CA THR A 83 -22.47 -19.19 -3.18
C THR A 83 -23.82 -18.67 -2.67
N ALA A 84 -24.87 -19.49 -2.81
CA ALA A 84 -26.24 -19.11 -2.45
C ALA A 84 -26.34 -18.59 -1.00
N GLY A 85 -26.84 -17.36 -0.85
CA GLY A 85 -27.00 -16.69 0.46
C GLY A 85 -26.00 -15.56 0.71
N ASN A 86 -24.97 -15.41 -0.12
CA ASN A 86 -24.03 -14.29 -0.03
C ASN A 86 -24.55 -13.08 -0.84
N PRO A 87 -24.68 -11.89 -0.22
CA PRO A 87 -25.09 -10.69 -0.95
C PRO A 87 -24.01 -10.23 -1.95
N ASP A 88 -24.44 -9.78 -3.13
CA ASP A 88 -23.54 -9.24 -4.16
C ASP A 88 -23.33 -7.74 -3.96
N ASN A 89 -22.78 -7.40 -2.80
CA ASN A 89 -22.65 -6.02 -2.34
C ASN A 89 -21.21 -5.53 -2.35
N THR A 90 -21.04 -4.22 -2.43
CA THR A 90 -19.78 -3.54 -2.17
C THR A 90 -20.06 -2.41 -1.19
N THR A 91 -19.39 -2.43 -0.06
CA THR A 91 -19.45 -1.32 0.89
C THR A 91 -18.22 -0.46 0.73
N LEU A 92 -18.42 0.80 0.37
CA LEU A 92 -17.37 1.80 0.28
C LEU A 92 -17.48 2.78 1.44
N PHE A 93 -16.35 3.32 1.85
CA PHE A 93 -16.31 4.52 2.68
C PHE A 93 -15.65 5.66 1.92
N TYR A 94 -16.07 6.88 2.26
CA TYR A 94 -15.66 8.11 1.62
C TYR A 94 -15.31 9.12 2.67
N GLN A 95 -14.21 9.83 2.52
CA GLN A 95 -13.95 10.98 3.35
C GLN A 95 -14.99 12.07 3.05
N VAL A 96 -15.64 12.61 4.08
CA VAL A 96 -16.71 13.60 3.90
C VAL A 96 -16.29 14.97 4.39
N GLN A 97 -16.86 16.00 3.78
CA GLN A 97 -16.73 17.35 4.29
C GLN A 97 -17.54 17.46 5.59
N GLN A 98 -16.91 17.99 6.65
CA GLN A 98 -17.33 18.06 8.05
C GLN A 98 -18.68 18.79 8.36
N SER A 99 -19.75 18.47 7.64
CA SER A 99 -21.11 18.87 7.98
C SER A 99 -21.91 17.63 8.31
N ARG A 100 -21.95 17.28 9.61
CA ARG A 100 -22.83 16.24 10.19
C ARG A 100 -24.32 16.41 9.83
N TRP A 101 -24.73 17.49 9.15
CA TRP A 101 -26.13 17.91 9.05
C TRP A 101 -26.58 18.42 7.68
N SER A 102 -25.75 18.42 6.62
CA SER A 102 -26.22 18.87 5.30
C SER A 102 -25.54 18.19 4.11
N GLY A 103 -26.09 17.04 3.71
CA GLY A 103 -25.89 16.47 2.38
C GLY A 103 -24.79 15.42 2.26
N THR A 104 -25.00 14.50 1.33
CA THR A 104 -24.12 13.42 0.89
C THR A 104 -22.92 13.98 0.10
N SER A 105 -22.07 14.83 0.69
CA SER A 105 -20.88 15.35 0.00
C SER A 105 -19.61 14.60 0.41
N ALA A 106 -18.94 14.01 -0.57
CA ALA A 106 -17.66 13.31 -0.40
C ALA A 106 -16.51 14.04 -1.11
N TYR A 107 -15.29 13.89 -0.60
CA TYR A 107 -14.06 14.20 -1.34
C TYR A 107 -13.78 13.14 -2.40
N GLY A 108 -12.84 13.39 -3.31
CA GLY A 108 -12.49 12.48 -4.39
C GLY A 108 -13.45 12.50 -5.58
N THR A 109 -13.25 11.53 -6.47
CA THR A 109 -14.03 11.27 -7.68
C THR A 109 -15.19 10.32 -7.41
N ALA A 110 -16.08 10.19 -8.40
CA ALA A 110 -17.18 9.24 -8.36
C ALA A 110 -16.78 7.94 -9.09
N PRO A 111 -16.27 6.91 -8.39
CA PRO A 111 -15.87 5.68 -9.05
C PRO A 111 -17.10 4.97 -9.61
N THR A 112 -16.98 4.46 -10.83
CA THR A 112 -18.01 3.68 -11.52
C THR A 112 -17.81 2.18 -11.36
N THR A 113 -16.60 1.74 -11.01
CA THR A 113 -16.26 0.35 -10.73
C THR A 113 -15.39 0.19 -9.48
N LEU A 114 -15.39 -1.00 -8.88
CA LEU A 114 -14.49 -1.30 -7.75
C LEU A 114 -13.02 -1.34 -8.17
N GLU A 115 -12.72 -1.70 -9.42
CA GLU A 115 -11.39 -1.58 -10.00
C GLU A 115 -10.90 -0.12 -9.98
N GLU A 116 -11.75 0.81 -10.44
CA GLU A 116 -11.46 2.25 -10.44
C GLU A 116 -11.14 2.80 -9.05
N VAL A 117 -11.80 2.28 -8.00
CA VAL A 117 -11.49 2.66 -6.60
C VAL A 117 -10.01 2.45 -6.28
N PHE A 118 -9.39 1.38 -6.77
CA PHE A 118 -7.98 1.07 -6.50
C PHE A 118 -7.01 1.72 -7.49
N THR A 119 -7.40 1.86 -8.77
CA THR A 119 -6.51 2.38 -9.83
C THR A 119 -6.47 3.91 -9.88
N ASP A 120 -7.48 4.60 -9.36
CA ASP A 120 -7.51 6.07 -9.32
C ASP A 120 -6.45 6.68 -8.39
N GLY A 121 -5.86 5.88 -7.50
CA GLY A 121 -4.78 6.33 -6.60
C GLY A 121 -5.24 7.38 -5.59
N ASN A 122 -6.52 7.39 -5.22
CA ASN A 122 -7.07 8.38 -4.29
C ASN A 122 -7.20 7.81 -2.86
N LEU A 123 -6.80 8.61 -1.86
CA LEU A 123 -6.99 8.29 -0.44
C LEU A 123 -8.28 8.87 0.14
N PHE A 124 -9.27 9.18 -0.70
CA PHE A 124 -10.56 9.69 -0.26
C PHE A 124 -11.66 8.64 -0.24
N THR A 125 -11.46 7.54 -0.96
CA THR A 125 -12.39 6.43 -1.03
C THR A 125 -11.67 5.16 -0.61
N GLY A 126 -12.39 4.21 -0.04
CA GLY A 126 -11.87 2.89 0.25
C GLY A 126 -12.96 1.85 0.35
N VAL A 127 -12.55 0.59 0.43
CA VAL A 127 -13.43 -0.57 0.53
C VAL A 127 -13.49 -1.02 1.96
N ARG A 128 -14.71 -1.18 2.46
CA ARG A 128 -14.98 -1.56 3.84
C ARG A 128 -15.16 -3.06 3.98
N ASP A 129 -14.49 -3.67 4.95
CA ASP A 129 -14.63 -5.07 5.33
C ASP A 129 -14.72 -6.03 4.10
N PRO A 130 -13.80 -5.93 3.10
CA PRO A 130 -13.99 -6.58 1.80
C PRO A 130 -14.09 -8.09 1.95
N PHE A 131 -13.32 -8.67 2.87
CA PHE A 131 -13.22 -10.10 3.05
C PHE A 131 -14.21 -10.70 4.05
N ALA A 132 -15.11 -9.90 4.62
CA ALA A 132 -16.18 -10.43 5.45
C ALA A 132 -17.11 -11.33 4.60
N ASN A 133 -17.14 -12.63 4.91
CA ASN A 133 -17.93 -13.64 4.24
C ASN A 133 -18.87 -14.31 5.25
N THR A 134 -20.18 -14.23 5.03
CA THR A 134 -21.16 -14.63 6.08
C THR A 134 -21.67 -16.06 6.04
N GLY A 135 -21.24 -16.89 5.11
CA GLY A 135 -21.64 -18.30 4.99
C GLY A 135 -23.15 -18.60 4.91
N SER A 136 -24.05 -17.61 5.01
CA SER A 136 -25.53 -17.71 4.89
C SER A 136 -26.32 -16.48 5.38
N SER A 137 -25.77 -15.53 6.16
CA SER A 137 -26.54 -14.38 6.66
C SER A 137 -26.39 -13.14 5.78
N SER A 138 -27.49 -12.66 5.21
CA SER A 138 -27.54 -11.49 4.33
C SER A 138 -27.34 -10.17 5.10
N ASN A 139 -26.14 -9.93 5.62
CA ASN A 139 -25.77 -8.61 6.13
C ASN A 139 -25.33 -7.75 4.94
N SER A 140 -26.03 -6.65 4.70
CA SER A 140 -25.73 -5.76 3.58
C SER A 140 -24.34 -5.13 3.66
N GLN A 141 -23.69 -5.18 4.82
CA GLN A 141 -22.35 -4.62 5.04
C GLN A 141 -21.21 -5.52 4.54
N ASN A 142 -21.50 -6.77 4.17
CA ASN A 142 -20.47 -7.71 3.72
C ASN A 142 -20.29 -7.62 2.21
N SER A 143 -19.04 -7.52 1.78
CA SER A 143 -18.72 -7.45 0.35
C SER A 143 -18.53 -8.84 -0.28
N ASN A 144 -18.33 -9.88 0.54
CA ASN A 144 -18.07 -11.26 0.13
C ASN A 144 -16.95 -11.40 -0.91
N ILE A 145 -15.92 -10.57 -0.81
CA ILE A 145 -14.74 -10.67 -1.65
C ILE A 145 -13.84 -11.71 -1.00
N GLU A 146 -13.30 -12.64 -1.76
CA GLU A 146 -12.36 -13.65 -1.22
C GLU A 146 -10.93 -13.32 -1.62
N ARG A 147 -10.75 -12.58 -2.73
CA ARG A 147 -9.45 -12.18 -3.26
C ARG A 147 -9.58 -10.95 -4.14
N ILE A 148 -8.58 -10.07 -4.08
CA ILE A 148 -8.42 -8.92 -4.99
C ILE A 148 -7.08 -9.08 -5.67
N ASP A 149 -7.08 -9.16 -7.00
CA ASP A 149 -5.91 -9.42 -7.82
C ASP A 149 -5.51 -8.15 -8.58
N PHE A 150 -4.26 -7.70 -8.41
CA PHE A 150 -3.69 -6.52 -9.06
C PHE A 150 -2.70 -6.99 -10.13
N TYR A 151 -3.02 -6.76 -11.40
CA TYR A 151 -2.23 -7.22 -12.55
C TYR A 151 -1.47 -6.06 -13.20
N PHE A 152 -0.16 -6.21 -13.42
CA PHE A 152 0.74 -5.17 -13.96
C PHE A 152 1.34 -5.54 -15.33
N GLY A 153 0.96 -6.69 -15.89
CA GLY A 153 1.77 -7.34 -16.92
C GLY A 153 3.15 -7.75 -16.41
N ASP A 154 4.09 -8.02 -17.31
CA ASP A 154 5.43 -8.45 -16.91
C ASP A 154 6.19 -7.31 -16.21
N TYR A 155 6.39 -7.44 -14.90
CA TYR A 155 7.18 -6.51 -14.10
C TYR A 155 8.46 -7.19 -13.59
N VAL A 156 9.61 -6.54 -13.85
CA VAL A 156 10.91 -6.98 -13.33
C VAL A 156 11.14 -6.34 -11.98
N VAL A 157 11.24 -7.16 -10.94
CA VAL A 157 11.43 -6.72 -9.55
C VAL A 157 12.68 -5.85 -9.42
N GLN A 158 12.48 -4.62 -8.96
CA GLN A 158 13.55 -3.66 -8.68
C GLN A 158 13.98 -3.72 -7.21
N GLU A 159 15.22 -3.32 -6.94
CA GLU A 159 15.75 -3.24 -5.59
C GLU A 159 14.98 -2.21 -4.75
N GLY A 160 14.55 -2.61 -3.55
CA GLY A 160 13.81 -1.76 -2.62
C GLY A 160 12.36 -1.43 -3.03
N ALA A 161 11.92 -1.81 -4.23
CA ALA A 161 10.55 -1.56 -4.66
C ALA A 161 9.55 -2.40 -3.85
N GLY A 162 8.32 -1.90 -3.77
CA GLY A 162 7.28 -2.55 -3.00
C GLY A 162 5.89 -2.02 -3.29
N ILE A 163 4.97 -2.51 -2.46
CA ILE A 163 3.55 -2.23 -2.50
C ILE A 163 3.19 -1.54 -1.20
N VAL A 164 2.29 -0.56 -1.27
CA VAL A 164 1.86 0.23 -0.12
C VAL A 164 0.36 0.10 0.02
N PHE A 165 -0.09 -0.22 1.23
CA PHE A 165 -1.51 -0.19 1.59
C PHE A 165 -1.74 0.77 2.72
N PHE A 166 -2.94 1.31 2.74
CA PHE A 166 -3.44 2.07 3.85
C PHE A 166 -4.77 1.49 4.32
N ASP A 167 -4.97 1.58 5.62
CA ASP A 167 -6.15 1.09 6.32
C ASP A 167 -6.75 2.23 7.16
N LEU A 168 -8.06 2.18 7.36
CA LEU A 168 -8.81 3.17 8.11
C LEU A 168 -9.21 2.61 9.47
N GLU A 169 -8.58 3.14 10.52
CA GLU A 169 -8.70 2.58 11.86
C GLU A 169 -9.31 3.54 12.87
N ASN A 170 -9.78 3.00 14.00
CA ASN A 170 -10.08 3.85 15.14
C ASN A 170 -8.79 4.40 15.74
N VAL A 171 -8.79 5.65 16.21
CA VAL A 171 -7.61 6.28 16.81
C VAL A 171 -7.01 5.39 17.91
N GLY A 172 -5.73 5.06 17.76
CA GLY A 172 -4.97 4.24 18.69
C GLY A 172 -5.07 2.72 18.45
N ASN A 173 -5.86 2.29 17.46
CA ASN A 173 -5.76 0.95 16.90
C ASN A 173 -4.61 0.89 15.89
N GLN A 174 -4.14 -0.33 15.64
CA GLN A 174 -3.28 -0.64 14.49
C GLN A 174 -4.18 -1.18 13.37
N GLY A 175 -3.64 -1.28 12.15
CA GLY A 175 -4.40 -1.79 11.00
C GLY A 175 -4.82 -3.24 11.16
N ASP A 176 -5.52 -3.76 10.17
CA ASP A 176 -6.09 -5.09 10.21
C ASP A 176 -5.26 -6.15 9.48
N ALA A 177 -5.45 -7.41 9.88
CA ALA A 177 -4.72 -8.53 9.32
C ALA A 177 -5.22 -8.90 7.92
N PHE A 178 -4.30 -9.11 6.98
CA PHE A 178 -4.59 -9.68 5.66
C PHE A 178 -3.43 -10.54 5.16
N LYS A 179 -3.64 -11.23 4.04
CA LYS A 179 -2.58 -11.97 3.34
C LYS A 179 -2.32 -11.36 1.97
N ILE A 180 -1.05 -11.37 1.57
CA ILE A 180 -0.61 -10.92 0.26
C ILE A 180 0.30 -11.96 -0.40
N ALA A 181 0.07 -12.26 -1.66
CA ALA A 181 0.90 -13.18 -2.43
C ALA A 181 1.24 -12.59 -3.80
N ALA A 182 2.47 -12.77 -4.27
CA ALA A 182 2.84 -12.37 -5.62
C ALA A 182 2.57 -13.54 -6.58
N PHE A 183 2.07 -13.22 -7.77
CA PHE A 183 1.87 -14.18 -8.84
C PHE A 183 2.77 -13.89 -10.04
N ASP A 184 3.27 -14.94 -10.65
CA ASP A 184 4.20 -14.91 -11.78
C ASP A 184 3.56 -15.37 -13.11
N SER A 185 2.30 -15.80 -13.06
CA SER A 185 1.52 -16.14 -14.24
C SER A 185 0.04 -15.77 -14.09
N TRP A 186 -0.57 -15.34 -15.18
CA TRP A 186 -1.95 -14.86 -15.29
C TRP A 186 -2.67 -15.53 -16.48
N ASP A 187 -3.83 -16.13 -16.22
CA ASP A 187 -4.73 -16.59 -17.25
C ASP A 187 -5.64 -15.44 -17.70
N ALA A 188 -5.34 -14.88 -18.88
CA ALA A 188 -6.14 -13.83 -19.47
C ALA A 188 -7.55 -14.27 -19.91
N SER A 189 -7.83 -15.58 -19.96
CA SER A 189 -9.15 -16.12 -20.34
C SER A 189 -10.11 -16.18 -19.16
N THR A 190 -9.61 -16.43 -17.95
CA THR A 190 -10.38 -16.50 -16.71
C THR A 190 -10.18 -15.28 -15.82
N TYR A 191 -9.20 -14.41 -16.14
CA TYR A 191 -8.78 -13.27 -15.34
C TYR A 191 -8.35 -13.67 -13.93
N THR A 192 -7.50 -14.70 -13.84
CA THR A 192 -7.02 -15.24 -12.56
C THR A 192 -5.53 -15.58 -12.61
N PRO A 193 -4.82 -15.52 -11.46
CA PRO A 193 -3.47 -16.06 -11.37
C PRO A 193 -3.42 -17.58 -11.60
N ASP A 194 -2.44 -18.04 -12.39
CA ASP A 194 -2.20 -19.46 -12.69
C ASP A 194 -1.09 -20.07 -11.81
N SER A 195 -0.20 -19.23 -11.28
CA SER A 195 0.85 -19.63 -10.37
C SER A 195 1.26 -18.50 -9.44
N TYR A 196 1.63 -18.86 -8.22
CA TYR A 196 2.12 -17.93 -7.20
C TYR A 196 3.60 -18.18 -6.89
N ALA A 197 4.34 -17.09 -6.71
CA ALA A 197 5.75 -17.12 -6.33
C ALA A 197 5.95 -17.46 -4.84
N ASN A 198 4.92 -17.32 -4.02
CA ASN A 198 4.96 -17.62 -2.58
C ASN A 198 3.60 -18.13 -2.07
N THR A 199 3.57 -18.53 -0.79
CA THR A 199 2.37 -19.11 -0.13
C THR A 199 1.46 -18.06 0.51
N GLY A 200 1.72 -16.77 0.27
CA GLY A 200 1.06 -15.67 0.96
C GLY A 200 1.76 -15.25 2.26
N LEU A 201 2.28 -14.03 2.28
CA LEU A 201 2.79 -13.36 3.48
C LEU A 201 1.59 -12.91 4.33
N ASN A 202 1.61 -13.28 5.61
CA ASN A 202 0.63 -12.77 6.57
C ASN A 202 1.05 -11.38 7.07
N ILE A 203 0.22 -10.40 6.80
CA ILE A 203 0.35 -9.06 7.36
C ILE A 203 -0.33 -9.05 8.72
N ALA A 204 0.45 -8.75 9.75
CA ALA A 204 -0.05 -8.69 11.11
C ALA A 204 -0.60 -7.28 11.41
N PRO A 205 -1.65 -7.16 12.24
CA PRO A 205 -2.21 -5.85 12.62
C PRO A 205 -1.14 -4.86 13.09
N ASP A 206 -0.20 -5.33 13.91
CA ASP A 206 0.87 -4.54 14.51
C ASP A 206 2.00 -4.13 13.57
N SER A 207 1.91 -4.53 12.30
CA SER A 207 2.86 -4.14 11.26
C SER A 207 2.51 -2.79 10.62
N PHE A 208 1.28 -2.32 10.82
CA PHE A 208 0.89 -0.97 10.45
C PHE A 208 1.47 0.05 11.45
N GLY A 209 1.84 1.23 10.93
CA GLY A 209 2.39 2.31 11.75
C GLY A 209 1.38 2.96 12.69
N THR A 210 1.76 4.13 13.21
CA THR A 210 0.84 5.01 13.93
C THR A 210 -0.05 5.79 12.95
N GLY A 211 -1.08 6.46 13.47
CA GLY A 211 -1.92 7.38 12.70
C GLY A 211 -1.14 8.36 11.83
N LEU A 212 -1.57 8.46 10.57
CA LEU A 212 -1.05 9.29 9.50
C LEU A 212 -2.06 10.41 9.19
N ASN A 213 -1.54 11.53 8.71
CA ASN A 213 -2.39 12.64 8.28
C ASN A 213 -3.07 12.32 6.95
N SER A 214 -4.38 12.53 6.88
CA SER A 214 -5.14 12.55 5.62
C SER A 214 -4.83 13.80 4.79
N PRO A 215 -5.07 13.80 3.46
CA PRO A 215 -4.89 14.98 2.61
C PRO A 215 -5.61 16.25 3.08
N THR A 216 -6.68 16.16 3.87
CA THR A 216 -7.41 17.33 4.39
C THR A 216 -6.84 17.90 5.69
N ASP A 217 -5.71 17.37 6.16
CA ASP A 217 -4.90 17.88 7.29
C ASP A 217 -5.69 18.09 8.59
N ASN A 218 -6.62 17.19 8.89
CA ASN A 218 -7.39 17.15 10.13
C ASN A 218 -7.09 15.88 10.93
N SER A 219 -6.75 16.03 12.21
CA SER A 219 -6.46 14.93 13.14
C SER A 219 -7.69 14.08 13.53
N SER A 220 -8.81 14.27 12.84
CA SER A 220 -10.10 13.62 13.09
C SER A 220 -10.81 13.57 11.74
N LEU A 221 -10.91 12.36 11.19
CA LEU A 221 -11.49 12.12 9.89
C LEU A 221 -12.97 11.75 10.05
N ASP A 222 -13.85 12.52 9.41
CA ASP A 222 -15.24 12.13 9.23
C ASP A 222 -15.34 11.31 7.94
N PHE A 223 -15.90 10.10 8.03
CA PHE A 223 -16.13 9.25 6.87
C PHE A 223 -17.63 8.96 6.69
N GLY A 224 -18.07 8.83 5.45
CA GLY A 224 -19.40 8.38 5.08
C GLY A 224 -19.31 6.99 4.48
N ARG A 225 -20.16 6.07 4.90
CA ARG A 225 -20.23 4.71 4.32
C ARG A 225 -21.43 4.58 3.42
N ALA A 226 -21.26 3.99 2.24
CA ALA A 226 -22.34 3.66 1.31
C ALA A 226 -22.23 2.21 0.84
N THR A 227 -23.37 1.56 0.62
CA THR A 227 -23.41 0.17 0.11
C THR A 227 -24.07 0.12 -1.25
N TYR A 228 -23.35 -0.43 -2.22
CA TYR A 228 -23.81 -0.78 -3.56
C TYR A 228 -24.23 -2.25 -3.58
N THR A 229 -25.29 -2.57 -4.31
CA THR A 229 -25.90 -3.92 -4.35
C THR A 229 -25.78 -4.56 -5.73
N ASN A 230 -24.76 -4.14 -6.48
CA ASN A 230 -24.54 -4.53 -7.87
C ASN A 230 -23.08 -4.94 -8.07
N SER A 231 -22.53 -5.71 -7.13
CA SER A 231 -21.17 -6.21 -7.21
C SER A 231 -20.14 -5.09 -7.35
N ASP A 232 -19.20 -5.26 -8.29
CA ASP A 232 -18.17 -4.30 -8.65
C ASP A 232 -18.69 -3.07 -9.42
N ASN A 233 -19.98 -3.04 -9.83
CA ASN A 233 -20.55 -1.90 -10.55
C ASN A 233 -21.15 -0.88 -9.58
N LEU A 234 -20.53 0.31 -9.55
CA LEU A 234 -20.83 1.40 -8.63
C LEU A 234 -21.64 2.54 -9.29
N SER A 235 -22.05 2.38 -10.55
CA SER A 235 -22.82 3.41 -11.29
C SER A 235 -24.27 3.60 -10.81
N GLY A 236 -24.78 2.67 -10.00
CA GLY A 236 -26.15 2.67 -9.46
C GLY A 236 -26.35 3.56 -8.23
N SER A 237 -27.58 3.56 -7.69
CA SER A 237 -27.90 4.21 -6.41
C SER A 237 -27.20 3.50 -5.26
N ALA A 238 -26.42 4.23 -4.47
CA ALA A 238 -25.91 3.73 -3.21
C ALA A 238 -27.03 3.73 -2.17
N SER A 239 -27.01 2.73 -1.29
CA SER A 239 -27.94 2.64 -0.16
C SER A 239 -27.22 2.98 1.15
N ASN A 240 -28.00 3.40 2.15
CA ASN A 240 -27.56 3.54 3.54
C ASN A 240 -26.36 4.48 3.77
N PHE A 241 -26.26 5.58 3.00
CA PHE A 241 -25.21 6.57 3.24
C PHE A 241 -25.29 7.11 4.68
N THR A 242 -24.29 6.76 5.49
CA THR A 242 -24.25 7.12 6.91
C THR A 242 -22.86 7.65 7.24
N VAL A 243 -22.81 8.85 7.79
CA VAL A 243 -21.57 9.41 8.33
C VAL A 243 -21.23 8.67 9.64
N PHE A 244 -20.01 8.15 9.72
CA PHE A 244 -19.45 7.43 10.84
C PHE A 244 -18.05 7.97 11.15
N GLY A 245 -17.69 7.95 12.43
CA GLY A 245 -16.38 8.42 12.89
C GLY A 245 -16.33 9.92 13.17
N SER A 246 -15.76 10.24 14.33
CA SER A 246 -14.98 11.45 14.58
C SER A 246 -13.60 11.09 15.16
N ASP A 247 -13.29 9.80 15.24
CA ASP A 247 -12.10 9.24 15.89
C ASP A 247 -11.52 8.14 15.00
N LEU A 248 -11.41 8.43 13.70
CA LEU A 248 -10.76 7.55 12.72
C LEU A 248 -9.42 8.16 12.27
N GLU A 249 -8.43 7.31 12.03
CA GLU A 249 -7.11 7.66 11.52
C GLU A 249 -6.68 6.74 10.38
N LEU A 250 -5.81 7.26 9.51
CA LEU A 250 -5.20 6.48 8.46
C LEU A 250 -3.97 5.77 9.03
N VAL A 251 -3.80 4.48 8.81
CA VAL A 251 -2.54 3.78 9.10
C VAL A 251 -2.01 3.15 7.82
N GLY A 252 -0.70 2.97 7.73
CA GLY A 252 -0.07 2.52 6.49
C GLY A 252 1.01 1.48 6.69
N ILE A 253 1.17 0.65 5.67
CA ILE A 253 2.19 -0.39 5.59
C ILE A 253 2.81 -0.43 4.19
N MET A 254 4.12 -0.61 4.16
CA MET A 254 4.87 -0.95 2.97
C MET A 254 5.36 -2.39 3.06
N ILE A 255 5.17 -3.12 1.97
CA ILE A 255 5.62 -4.50 1.77
C ILE A 255 6.57 -4.49 0.59
N ARG A 256 7.86 -4.70 0.82
CA ARG A 256 8.83 -4.79 -0.28
C ARG A 256 8.69 -6.14 -0.95
N PHE A 257 9.08 -6.21 -2.22
CA PHE A 257 9.11 -7.48 -2.93
C PHE A 257 10.04 -8.51 -2.28
N THR A 258 11.11 -8.05 -1.63
CA THR A 258 11.97 -8.93 -0.82
C THR A 258 11.21 -9.56 0.34
N ASP A 259 10.27 -8.84 0.97
CA ASP A 259 9.46 -9.37 2.08
C ASP A 259 8.49 -10.48 1.61
N LEU A 260 8.18 -10.50 0.31
CA LEU A 260 7.44 -11.56 -0.37
C LEU A 260 8.35 -12.72 -0.83
N GLY A 261 9.64 -12.68 -0.52
CA GLY A 261 10.63 -13.67 -0.93
C GLY A 261 11.08 -13.55 -2.40
N LEU A 262 10.82 -12.42 -3.05
CA LEU A 262 11.20 -12.20 -4.44
C LEU A 262 12.61 -11.65 -4.56
N GLU A 263 13.37 -12.17 -5.51
CA GLU A 263 14.71 -11.68 -5.83
C GLU A 263 14.66 -10.54 -6.84
N VAL A 264 15.57 -9.57 -6.71
CA VAL A 264 15.75 -8.52 -7.70
C VAL A 264 16.08 -9.12 -9.05
N GLY A 265 15.40 -8.66 -10.11
CA GLY A 265 15.54 -9.19 -11.46
C GLY A 265 14.62 -10.38 -11.80
N SER A 266 13.90 -10.93 -10.82
CA SER A 266 12.80 -11.87 -11.11
C SER A 266 11.63 -11.14 -11.78
N THR A 267 10.80 -11.87 -12.52
CA THR A 267 9.58 -11.33 -13.14
C THR A 267 8.36 -11.80 -12.36
N ILE A 268 7.47 -10.86 -12.06
CA ILE A 268 6.12 -11.14 -11.57
C ILE A 268 5.10 -10.51 -12.52
N GLN A 269 3.86 -10.97 -12.45
CA GLN A 269 2.75 -10.36 -13.19
C GLN A 269 1.81 -9.55 -12.29
N GLY A 270 1.93 -9.71 -10.97
CA GLY A 270 1.20 -8.90 -10.01
C GLY A 270 1.12 -9.53 -8.63
N PHE A 271 0.10 -9.15 -7.87
CA PHE A 271 -0.14 -9.68 -6.54
C PHE A 271 -1.63 -9.79 -6.21
N SER A 272 -1.93 -10.66 -5.27
CA SER A 272 -3.27 -10.86 -4.71
C SER A 272 -3.28 -10.47 -3.24
N ILE A 273 -4.33 -9.79 -2.80
CA ILE A 273 -4.66 -9.65 -1.38
C ILE A 273 -5.88 -10.48 -1.01
N MET A 274 -5.87 -11.01 0.20
CA MET A 274 -6.80 -12.03 0.68
C MET A 274 -7.06 -11.85 2.18
N ALA A 275 -8.13 -12.47 2.67
CA ALA A 275 -8.40 -12.58 4.11
C ALA A 275 -7.22 -13.20 4.87
N SER A 276 -7.03 -12.81 6.14
CA SER A 276 -5.95 -13.38 6.96
C SER A 276 -6.16 -14.85 7.35
N ASP A 277 -7.37 -15.39 7.21
CA ASP A 277 -7.68 -16.80 7.45
C ASP A 277 -7.41 -17.72 6.25
N VAL A 278 -6.91 -17.19 5.12
CA VAL A 278 -6.50 -18.03 3.99
C VAL A 278 -5.38 -18.99 4.40
N ASN A 279 -5.66 -20.28 4.26
CA ASN A 279 -4.85 -21.36 4.82
C ASN A 279 -4.11 -22.16 3.73
N ALA A 280 -3.31 -21.47 2.92
CA ALA A 280 -2.43 -22.10 1.96
C ALA A 280 -1.19 -22.70 2.64
N ALA A 281 -0.91 -23.98 2.39
CA ALA A 281 0.32 -24.65 2.79
C ALA A 281 1.40 -24.56 1.69
N THR A 282 0.98 -24.41 0.43
CA THR A 282 1.83 -24.24 -0.75
C THR A 282 1.31 -23.12 -1.65
N SER A 283 2.14 -22.64 -2.57
CA SER A 283 1.72 -21.60 -3.52
C SER A 283 0.71 -22.11 -4.54
N VAL A 284 0.66 -23.42 -4.78
CA VAL A 284 -0.34 -24.08 -5.64
C VAL A 284 -1.73 -24.02 -5.01
N ASP A 285 -1.82 -24.05 -3.67
CA ASP A 285 -3.09 -23.98 -2.96
C ASP A 285 -3.83 -22.66 -3.22
N LEU A 286 -3.10 -21.58 -3.51
CA LEU A 286 -3.67 -20.26 -3.84
C LEU A 286 -4.26 -20.21 -5.26
N VAL A 287 -3.90 -21.16 -6.14
CA VAL A 287 -4.41 -21.22 -7.50
C VAL A 287 -5.85 -21.76 -7.50
N ASP A 288 -6.14 -22.82 -6.72
CA ASP A 288 -7.51 -23.35 -6.63
C ASP A 288 -8.38 -22.50 -5.71
N TRP A 289 -8.95 -21.44 -6.28
CA TRP A 289 -9.86 -20.54 -5.57
C TRP A 289 -11.17 -21.19 -5.14
N THR A 290 -11.53 -22.37 -5.65
CA THR A 290 -12.74 -23.11 -5.26
C THR A 290 -12.54 -23.99 -4.05
N ASP A 291 -11.29 -24.14 -3.57
CA ASP A 291 -11.00 -24.88 -2.37
C ASP A 291 -11.39 -24.08 -1.12
N ASN A 292 -12.56 -24.39 -0.59
CA ASN A 292 -13.08 -23.75 0.62
C ASN A 292 -12.28 -24.08 1.89
N THR A 293 -11.33 -25.01 1.83
CA THR A 293 -10.37 -25.27 2.92
C THR A 293 -9.20 -24.28 2.91
N VAL A 294 -8.94 -23.66 1.77
CA VAL A 294 -7.97 -22.57 1.58
C VAL A 294 -8.66 -21.21 1.67
N TYR A 295 -9.74 -21.01 0.90
CA TYR A 295 -10.53 -19.78 0.85
C TYR A 295 -11.86 -19.96 1.58
N ARG A 296 -11.92 -19.52 2.83
CA ARG A 296 -13.10 -19.75 3.67
C ARG A 296 -14.32 -18.98 3.17
N THR A 297 -15.45 -19.67 3.04
CA THR A 297 -16.73 -19.05 2.68
C THR A 297 -17.43 -18.37 3.86
N ASP A 298 -16.83 -18.46 5.05
CA ASP A 298 -17.37 -18.02 6.33
C ASP A 298 -16.36 -17.15 7.12
N THR A 299 -15.46 -16.45 6.42
CA THR A 299 -14.49 -15.50 7.00
C THR A 299 -15.20 -14.52 7.94
N ASP A 300 -14.91 -14.65 9.23
CA ASP A 300 -15.50 -13.81 10.26
C ASP A 300 -15.01 -12.37 10.11
N ARG A 301 -15.97 -11.46 10.03
CA ARG A 301 -15.71 -10.04 9.88
C ARG A 301 -14.80 -9.50 10.98
N ASN A 302 -15.04 -9.85 12.25
CA ASN A 302 -14.37 -9.19 13.37
C ASN A 302 -12.95 -9.71 13.64
N THR A 303 -12.52 -10.76 12.94
CA THR A 303 -11.23 -11.41 13.20
C THR A 303 -10.36 -11.53 11.97
N HIS A 304 -10.95 -11.64 10.77
CA HIS A 304 -10.20 -11.95 9.56
C HIS A 304 -10.54 -11.10 8.33
N GLY A 305 -11.69 -10.41 8.35
CA GLY A 305 -12.21 -9.68 7.19
C GLY A 305 -12.58 -8.23 7.45
N ASN A 306 -12.13 -7.63 8.56
CA ASN A 306 -12.48 -6.26 8.96
C ASN A 306 -11.66 -5.16 8.30
N VAL A 307 -10.63 -5.50 7.52
CA VAL A 307 -9.73 -4.52 6.90
C VAL A 307 -10.50 -3.45 6.14
N ASP A 308 -10.21 -2.18 6.39
CA ASP A 308 -10.86 -1.03 5.76
C ASP A 308 -9.86 -0.37 4.78
N PHE A 309 -9.50 -1.10 3.71
CA PHE A 309 -8.53 -0.63 2.73
C PHE A 309 -8.93 0.69 2.08
N MET A 310 -8.01 1.65 2.08
CA MET A 310 -8.11 2.78 1.18
C MET A 310 -8.00 2.33 -0.28
N GLY A 311 -8.60 3.08 -1.20
CA GLY A 311 -8.54 2.94 -2.66
C GLY A 311 -7.16 3.28 -3.24
N PHE A 312 -6.12 2.84 -2.55
CA PHE A 312 -4.73 3.06 -2.89
C PHE A 312 -3.99 1.75 -2.65
N GLY A 313 -3.13 1.40 -3.60
CA GLY A 313 -2.36 0.15 -3.56
C GLY A 313 -2.14 -0.48 -4.92
N ALA A 314 -2.82 0.01 -5.96
CA ALA A 314 -2.60 -0.45 -7.33
C ALA A 314 -1.32 0.10 -7.97
N GLN A 315 -0.55 0.97 -7.31
CA GLN A 315 0.69 1.53 -7.87
C GLN A 315 1.91 1.10 -7.08
N LEU A 316 2.96 0.66 -7.78
CA LEU A 316 4.21 0.27 -7.15
C LEU A 316 5.01 1.49 -6.67
N ALA A 317 5.59 1.36 -5.49
CA ALA A 317 6.44 2.36 -4.87
C ALA A 317 7.93 2.00 -5.06
N ASN A 318 8.74 2.96 -5.47
CA ASN A 318 10.18 2.80 -5.63
C ASN A 318 10.94 3.68 -4.64
N PRO A 319 12.10 3.24 -4.11
CA PRO A 319 12.90 4.05 -3.20
C PRO A 319 13.38 5.32 -3.91
N VAL A 320 13.29 6.46 -3.23
CA VAL A 320 13.88 7.71 -3.67
C VAL A 320 15.37 7.65 -3.36
N PRO A 321 16.27 7.68 -4.37
CA PRO A 321 17.70 7.61 -4.10
C PRO A 321 18.14 8.77 -3.22
N GLU A 322 18.80 8.48 -2.10
CA GLU A 322 19.45 9.54 -1.34
C GLU A 322 20.46 10.27 -2.24
N PRO A 323 20.58 11.61 -2.14
CA PRO A 323 21.64 12.33 -2.83
C PRO A 323 22.97 11.70 -2.44
N SER A 324 23.75 11.19 -3.41
CA SER A 324 24.93 10.36 -3.10
C SER A 324 25.82 11.06 -2.06
N SER A 325 25.86 10.51 -0.85
CA SER A 325 26.67 11.07 0.24
C SER A 325 28.14 11.04 -0.18
N TYR A 326 28.53 10.07 -1.00
CA TYR A 326 29.82 10.01 -1.69
C TYR A 326 30.09 11.20 -2.59
N GLY A 327 29.12 11.62 -3.42
CA GLY A 327 29.25 12.81 -4.27
C GLY A 327 29.37 14.09 -3.44
N ALA A 328 28.57 14.23 -2.38
CA ALA A 328 28.65 15.36 -1.45
C ALA A 328 30.00 15.42 -0.71
N ILE A 329 30.50 14.28 -0.25
CA ILE A 329 31.83 14.16 0.38
C ILE A 329 32.92 14.50 -0.63
N PHE A 330 32.84 14.01 -1.87
CA PHE A 330 33.85 14.26 -2.90
C PHE A 330 33.92 15.75 -3.28
N VAL A 331 32.76 16.39 -3.48
CA VAL A 331 32.67 17.85 -3.72
C VAL A 331 33.17 18.63 -2.50
N GLY A 332 32.85 18.19 -1.29
CA GLY A 332 33.36 18.78 -0.04
C GLY A 332 34.89 18.71 0.06
N LEU A 333 35.49 17.57 -0.26
CA LEU A 333 36.95 17.37 -0.27
C LEU A 333 37.65 18.21 -1.35
N LEU A 334 37.08 18.26 -2.56
CA LEU A 334 37.61 19.09 -3.65
C LEU A 334 37.56 20.59 -3.31
N SER A 335 36.46 21.03 -2.71
CA SER A 335 36.29 22.42 -2.26
C SER A 335 37.26 22.75 -1.11
N GLY A 336 37.42 21.83 -0.16
CA GLY A 336 38.38 21.94 0.94
C GLY A 336 39.83 22.03 0.45
N PHE A 337 40.21 21.19 -0.53
CA PHE A 337 41.53 21.22 -1.16
C PHE A 337 41.79 22.52 -1.92
N TYR A 338 40.82 23.00 -2.71
CA TYR A 338 40.92 24.27 -3.42
C TYR A 338 41.12 25.46 -2.47
N LEU A 339 40.34 25.53 -1.39
CA LEU A 339 40.43 26.59 -0.39
C LEU A 339 41.77 26.55 0.38
N THR A 340 42.27 25.37 0.73
CA THR A 340 43.59 25.24 1.37
C THR A 340 44.72 25.63 0.43
N ARG A 341 44.66 25.23 -0.85
CA ARG A 341 45.63 25.64 -1.87
C ARG A 341 45.65 27.15 -2.05
N ARG A 342 44.48 27.79 -2.16
CA ARG A 342 44.36 29.25 -2.29
C ARG A 342 44.94 29.99 -1.08
N ARG A 343 44.67 29.53 0.14
CA ARG A 343 45.24 30.11 1.38
C ARG A 343 46.77 29.99 1.42
N ARG A 344 47.35 28.90 0.94
CA ARG A 344 48.82 28.73 0.88
C ARG A 344 49.46 29.71 -0.13
N HIS A 345 48.85 29.91 -1.30
CA HIS A 345 49.34 30.88 -2.28
C HIS A 345 49.26 32.34 -1.78
N HIS A 346 48.17 32.73 -1.09
CA HIS A 346 48.08 34.08 -0.53
C HIS A 346 49.07 34.33 0.62
N ARG A 347 49.40 33.31 1.43
CA ARG A 347 50.45 33.43 2.47
C ARG A 347 51.85 33.53 1.88
N ALA A 348 52.13 32.86 0.77
CA ALA A 348 53.40 32.98 0.08
C ALA A 348 53.62 34.36 -0.57
N ALA A 349 52.55 35.02 -1.02
CA ALA A 349 52.60 36.37 -1.58
C ALA A 349 52.72 37.50 -0.54
N ALA A 350 52.41 37.23 0.73
CA ALA A 350 52.49 38.21 1.81
C ALA A 350 53.86 38.25 2.53
N ILE A 351 54.81 37.41 2.13
CA ILE A 351 56.15 37.28 2.74
C ILE A 351 57.27 37.71 1.74
N ALA A 352 56.90 38.16 0.53
CA ALA A 352 57.81 38.74 -0.46
C ALA A 352 57.68 40.27 -0.47
#